data_AF-A0A9E3K9T0-F1
#
_entry.id   AF-A0A9E3K9T0-F1
#
_cell.length_a   1.000
_cell.length_b   1.000
_cell.length_c   1.000
_cell.angle_alpha   90.00
_cell.angle_beta   90.00
_cell.angle_gamma   90.00
#
_symmetry.space_group_name_H-M   'P 1'
#
loop_
_entity.id
_entity.type
_entity.pdbx_description
1 polymer ?
#
loop_
_entity_poly.entity_id
_entity_poly.type
_entity_poly.pdbx_seq_one_letter_code
_entity_poly.pdbx_strand_id
1 'polypeptide(L)' 'LGGLTPRGIRTHLGLNKPIYARTAAYGHFGRKPEGDFFPWERTDLVDDLKAALA' A
#
# COMPACT_ATOMS: atom_id res chain seq x y z
N LEU A 1 -7.99 0.66 -6.07
CA LEU A 1 -6.70 0.97 -6.73
C LEU A 1 -6.77 1.98 -7.89
N GLY A 2 -7.91 2.20 -8.56
CA GLY A 2 -7.91 2.94 -9.84
C GLY A 2 -7.26 2.13 -10.98
N GLY A 3 -7.39 0.80 -10.93
CA GLY A 3 -6.74 -0.17 -11.80
C GLY A 3 -5.31 -0.53 -11.38
N LEU A 4 -4.69 -1.51 -12.07
CA LEU A 4 -3.30 -1.93 -11.89
C LEU A 4 -2.32 -1.18 -12.80
N THR A 5 -2.71 0.02 -13.27
CA THR A 5 -1.82 0.87 -14.06
C THR A 5 -0.73 1.48 -13.16
N PRO A 6 0.45 1.83 -13.69
CA PRO A 6 1.50 2.47 -12.91
C PRO A 6 1.02 3.74 -12.18
N ARG A 7 0.19 4.55 -12.84
CA ARG A 7 -0.42 5.74 -12.24
C ARG A 7 -1.39 5.37 -11.11
N GLY A 8 -2.24 4.36 -11.31
CA GLY A 8 -3.20 3.90 -10.31
C GLY A 8 -2.51 3.44 -9.02
N ILE A 9 -1.50 2.57 -9.15
CA ILE A 9 -0.70 2.07 -8.02
C ILE A 9 -0.04 3.23 -7.27
N ARG A 10 0.67 4.11 -7.99
CA ARG A 10 1.37 5.27 -7.39
C ARG A 10 0.42 6.18 -6.62
N THR A 11 -0.73 6.50 -7.19
CA THR A 11 -1.70 7.41 -6.57
C THR A 11 -2.40 6.74 -5.38
N HIS A 12 -2.88 5.50 -5.54
CA HIS A 12 -3.62 4.81 -4.49
C HIS A 12 -2.76 4.52 -3.25
N LEU A 13 -1.52 4.09 -3.44
CA LEU A 13 -0.58 3.85 -2.35
C LEU A 13 0.14 5.13 -1.88
N GLY A 14 -0.07 6.28 -2.53
CA GLY A 14 0.57 7.54 -2.13
C GLY A 14 2.10 7.54 -2.26
N LEU A 15 2.64 6.90 -3.30
CA LEU A 15 4.08 6.62 -3.44
C LEU A 15 4.94 7.84 -3.80
N ASN A 16 4.36 9.00 -4.14
CA ASN A 16 5.14 10.19 -4.44
C ASN A 16 5.57 10.94 -3.15
N LYS A 17 6.27 10.24 -2.26
CA LYS A 17 6.68 10.69 -0.92
C LYS A 17 8.03 10.07 -0.53
N PRO A 18 8.83 10.69 0.35
CA PRO A 18 10.13 10.17 0.77
C PRO A 18 10.02 9.06 1.83
N ILE A 19 9.37 7.94 1.48
CA ILE A 19 9.09 6.82 2.42
C ILE A 19 10.08 5.64 2.31
N TYR A 20 11.04 5.72 1.38
CA TYR A 20 11.83 4.59 0.93
C TYR A 20 13.05 4.24 1.79
N ALA A 21 13.64 5.21 2.51
CA ALA A 21 14.87 4.96 3.28
C ALA A 21 14.71 3.84 4.31
N ARG A 22 13.53 3.72 4.93
CA ARG A 22 13.24 2.67 5.92
C ARG A 22 13.16 1.28 5.29
N THR A 23 12.88 1.15 4.00
CA THR A 23 12.71 -0.15 3.33
C THR A 23 14.04 -0.79 2.92
N ALA A 24 15.13 -0.02 2.88
CA ALA A 24 16.46 -0.47 2.44
C ALA A 24 17.14 -1.48 3.39
N ALA A 25 16.60 -1.67 4.60
CA ALA A 25 17.07 -2.65 5.57
C ALA A 25 15.89 -3.37 6.23
N TYR A 26 16.13 -4.61 6.65
CA TYR A 26 15.15 -5.46 7.34
C TYR A 26 13.89 -5.81 6.51
N GLY A 27 13.99 -5.67 5.19
CA GLY A 27 12.95 -6.09 4.24
C GLY A 27 11.87 -5.03 3.96
N HIS A 28 11.24 -5.19 2.81
CA HIS A 28 10.16 -4.33 2.32
C HIS A 28 8.78 -4.72 2.87
N PHE A 29 8.61 -5.98 3.30
CA PHE A 29 7.31 -6.60 3.60
C PHE A 29 7.20 -7.12 5.04
N GLY A 30 5.96 -7.33 5.50
CA GLY A 30 5.65 -7.87 6.83
C GLY A 30 5.84 -6.88 7.96
N ARG A 31 5.93 -5.58 7.64
CA ARG A 31 6.11 -4.48 8.59
C ARG A 31 4.77 -3.82 8.84
N LYS A 32 4.55 -3.29 10.05
CA LYS A 32 3.28 -2.58 10.34
C LYS A 32 3.20 -1.28 9.54
N PRO A 33 2.05 -0.99 8.88
CA PRO A 33 1.83 0.31 8.27
C PRO A 33 1.81 1.40 9.37
N GLU A 34 2.54 2.49 9.15
CA GLU A 34 2.72 3.57 10.13
C GLU A 34 2.68 4.92 9.41
N GLY A 35 1.58 5.67 9.57
CA GLY A 35 1.38 6.93 8.86
C GLY A 35 1.50 6.74 7.34
N ASP A 36 2.48 7.41 6.72
CA ASP A 36 2.77 7.29 5.29
C ASP A 36 3.70 6.10 4.94
N PHE A 37 4.29 5.44 5.92
CA PHE A 37 5.22 4.33 5.69
C PHE A 37 4.49 3.00 5.48
N PHE A 38 5.05 2.17 4.58
CA PHE A 38 4.54 0.85 4.20
C PHE A 38 3.06 0.84 3.79
N PRO A 39 2.62 1.70 2.86
CA PRO A 39 1.22 1.79 2.46
C PRO A 39 0.69 0.48 1.84
N TRP A 40 1.57 -0.37 1.30
CA TRP A 40 1.21 -1.68 0.75
C TRP A 40 0.93 -2.76 1.81
N GLU A 41 1.24 -2.49 3.09
CA GLU A 41 0.92 -3.41 4.20
C GLU A 41 -0.45 -3.13 4.82
N ARG A 42 -1.17 -2.11 4.33
CA ARG A 42 -2.54 -1.84 4.77
C ARG A 42 -3.50 -2.93 4.26
N THR A 43 -4.45 -3.29 5.10
CA THR A 43 -5.54 -4.23 4.78
C THR A 43 -6.88 -3.49 4.65
N ASP A 44 -6.84 -2.26 4.14
CA ASP A 44 -7.97 -1.33 4.02
C ASP A 44 -9.00 -1.72 2.95
N LEU A 45 -8.65 -2.68 2.07
CA LEU A 45 -9.55 -3.21 1.04
C LEU A 45 -10.26 -4.51 1.44
N VAL A 46 -10.04 -5.04 2.66
CA VAL A 46 -10.58 -6.35 3.06
C VAL A 46 -12.12 -6.39 3.00
N ASP A 47 -12.78 -5.36 3.51
CA ASP A 47 -14.24 -5.33 3.57
C ASP A 47 -14.85 -5.14 2.18
N ASP A 48 -14.26 -4.28 1.33
CA ASP A 48 -14.66 -4.11 -0.07
C ASP A 48 -14.55 -5.42 -0.85
N LEU A 49 -13.47 -6.18 -0.65
CA LEU A 49 -13.25 -7.47 -1.30
C LEU A 49 -14.26 -8.53 -0.84
N LYS A 50 -14.61 -8.55 0.45
CA LYS A 50 -15.66 -9.45 0.97
C LYS A 50 -17.03 -9.09 0.40
N ALA A 51 -17.36 -7.79 0.33
CA ALA A 51 -18.63 -7.31 -0.18
C ALA A 51 -18.81 -7.63 -1.68
N ALA A 52 -17.73 -7.63 -2.46
CA ALA A 52 -17.80 -7.94 -3.90
C ALA A 52 -18.11 -9.42 -4.22
N LEU A 53 -18.05 -10.32 -3.23
CA LEU A 53 -18.34 -11.74 -3.38
C LEU A 53 -19.72 -12.14 -2.84
N ALA A 54 -20.41 -11.23 -2.15
CA ALA A 54 -21.75 -11.43 -1.62
C ALA A 54 -22.82 -11.13 -2.68
#